data_AF-A0A9P3F7S3-F1
#
_entry.id   AF-A0A9P3F7S3-F1
#
_cell.length_a   1.000
_cell.length_b   1.000
_cell.length_c   1.000
_cell.angle_alpha   90.00
_cell.angle_beta   90.00
_cell.angle_gamma   90.00
#
_symmetry.space_group_name_H-M   'P 1'
#
loop_
_entity.id
_entity.type
_entity.pdbx_description
1 polymer ?
#
loop_
_entity_poly.entity_id
_entity_poly.type
_entity_poly.pdbx_seq_one_letter_code
_entity_poly.pdbx_strand_id
1 'polypeptide(L)' 'MSAPNQGRQSPDPERQSGAQQKDVPAGDVNNQGQNQPGQQAAEQSKDQLKNLGSNPGGPLDKAAEEKTKHS' A
#
# COMPACT_ATOMS: atom_id res chain seq x y z
N MET A 1 39.59 25.76 7.46
CA MET A 1 38.19 25.52 7.03
C MET A 1 38.15 25.70 5.52
N SER A 2 37.85 24.65 4.76
CA SER A 2 37.87 24.68 3.28
C SER A 2 36.61 25.37 2.75
N ALA A 3 36.78 26.22 1.73
CA ALA A 3 35.66 26.96 1.11
C ALA A 3 34.60 26.01 0.51
N PRO A 4 33.30 26.36 0.53
CA PRO A 4 32.27 25.55 -0.11
C PRO A 4 32.56 25.43 -1.61
N ASN A 5 32.55 24.19 -2.13
CA ASN A 5 32.82 23.89 -3.54
C ASN A 5 31.97 24.78 -4.46
N GLN A 6 32.63 25.66 -5.22
CA GLN A 6 31.99 26.45 -6.27
C GLN A 6 31.29 25.50 -7.26
N GLY A 7 30.03 25.80 -7.58
CA GLY A 7 29.20 24.96 -8.46
C GLY A 7 28.14 24.13 -7.75
N ARG A 8 28.07 24.11 -6.42
CA ARG A 8 26.90 23.58 -5.68
C ARG A 8 25.80 24.63 -5.47
N GLN A 9 25.59 25.52 -6.44
CA GLN A 9 24.39 26.36 -6.45
C GLN A 9 23.29 25.62 -7.21
N SER A 10 22.11 25.54 -6.59
CA SER A 10 20.93 25.03 -7.28
C SER A 10 20.65 25.86 -8.54
N PRO A 11 20.10 25.27 -9.60
CA PRO A 11 19.62 26.04 -10.75
C PRO A 11 18.62 27.11 -10.29
N ASP A 12 18.49 28.21 -11.04
CA ASP A 12 17.41 29.17 -10.82
C ASP A 12 16.06 28.45 -10.82
N PRO A 13 15.06 28.91 -10.06
CA PRO A 13 13.77 28.24 -9.96
C PRO A 13 13.21 27.84 -11.33
N GLU A 14 13.20 28.73 -12.31
CA GLU A 14 12.70 28.46 -13.68
C GLU A 14 13.42 27.29 -14.40
N ARG A 15 14.62 26.92 -13.94
CA ARG A 15 15.46 25.85 -14.48
C ARG A 15 15.48 24.60 -13.60
N GLN A 16 14.84 24.63 -12.44
CA GLN A 16 14.72 23.48 -11.56
C GLN A 16 13.62 22.56 -12.07
N SER A 17 13.85 21.24 -12.04
CA SER A 17 12.80 20.28 -12.38
C SER A 17 11.72 20.22 -11.28
N GLY A 18 10.50 19.83 -11.65
CA GLY A 18 9.37 19.78 -10.71
C GLY A 18 9.64 19.03 -9.41
N ALA A 19 10.38 17.92 -9.47
CA ALA A 19 10.84 17.15 -8.31
C ALA A 19 11.68 17.95 -7.29
N GLN A 20 12.31 19.04 -7.72
CA GLN A 20 13.06 19.98 -6.89
C GLN A 20 12.20 21.18 -6.45
N GLN A 21 11.14 21.50 -7.21
CA GLN A 21 10.25 22.65 -7.03
C GLN A 21 8.95 22.32 -6.27
N LYS A 22 9.04 21.45 -5.27
CA LYS A 22 7.90 21.08 -4.42
C LYS A 22 6.73 20.41 -5.17
N ASP A 23 6.97 19.81 -6.34
CA ASP A 23 5.93 18.92 -6.90
C ASP A 23 5.59 17.85 -5.88
N VAL A 24 4.30 17.52 -5.79
CA VAL A 24 3.82 16.44 -4.95
C VAL A 24 4.54 15.17 -5.39
N PRO A 25 5.30 14.51 -4.51
CA PRO A 25 5.93 13.24 -4.85
C PRO A 25 4.80 12.22 -5.10
N ALA A 26 4.59 11.94 -6.39
CA ALA A 26 3.50 11.15 -6.96
C ALA A 26 2.09 11.75 -6.81
N GLY A 27 1.58 12.32 -7.92
CA GLY A 27 0.24 12.88 -8.04
C GLY A 27 -0.90 11.86 -8.00
N ASP A 28 -0.61 10.57 -7.96
CA ASP A 28 -1.60 9.49 -7.84
C ASP A 28 -1.16 8.48 -6.78
N VAL A 29 -1.50 8.78 -5.52
CA VAL A 29 -1.15 7.97 -4.34
C VAL A 29 -1.67 6.53 -4.47
N ASN A 30 -2.76 6.34 -5.21
CA ASN A 30 -3.40 5.03 -5.40
C ASN A 30 -2.76 4.21 -6.54
N ASN A 31 -1.77 4.76 -7.23
CA ASN A 31 -1.19 4.19 -8.44
C ASN A 31 0.34 4.08 -8.34
N GLN A 32 0.88 4.20 -7.12
CA GLN A 32 2.28 4.00 -6.80
C GLN A 32 2.63 2.50 -6.76
N GLY A 33 2.53 1.82 -7.91
CA GLY A 33 2.92 0.41 -8.04
C GLY A 33 1.87 -0.59 -7.56
N GLN A 34 0.65 -0.14 -7.27
CA GLN A 34 -0.48 -1.03 -7.10
C GLN A 34 -1.12 -1.27 -8.46
N ASN A 35 -1.02 -2.50 -8.97
CA ASN A 35 -1.88 -2.93 -10.05
C ASN A 35 -3.33 -2.74 -9.56
N GLN A 36 -4.09 -1.87 -10.21
CA GLN A 36 -5.55 -1.82 -10.06
C GLN A 36 -6.06 -3.27 -10.12
N PRO A 37 -6.80 -3.78 -9.12
CA PRO A 37 -7.19 -5.17 -9.12
C PRO A 37 -8.20 -5.41 -10.24
N GLY A 38 -7.69 -5.71 -11.43
CA GLY A 38 -8.46 -6.25 -12.53
C GLY A 38 -8.93 -7.67 -12.20
N GLN A 39 -9.76 -8.25 -13.08
CA GLN A 39 -10.33 -9.59 -12.89
C GLN A 39 -9.26 -10.66 -12.59
N GLN A 40 -8.06 -10.51 -13.18
CA GLN A 40 -6.91 -11.40 -12.94
C GLN A 40 -6.37 -11.35 -11.50
N ALA A 41 -6.36 -10.17 -10.85
CA ALA A 41 -5.92 -10.05 -9.46
C ALA A 41 -6.94 -10.69 -8.50
N ALA A 42 -8.23 -10.60 -8.83
CA ALA A 42 -9.29 -11.28 -8.08
C ALA A 42 -9.22 -12.81 -8.23
N GLU A 43 -8.88 -13.32 -9.42
CA GLU A 43 -8.66 -14.76 -9.64
C GLU A 43 -7.42 -15.27 -8.90
N GLN A 44 -6.31 -14.55 -8.95
CA GLN A 44 -5.09 -14.89 -8.19
C GLN A 44 -5.34 -14.88 -6.67
N SER A 45 -6.12 -13.93 -6.17
CA SER A 45 -6.53 -13.88 -4.76
C SER A 45 -7.35 -15.11 -4.38
N LYS A 46 -8.29 -15.54 -5.23
CA LYS A 46 -9.06 -16.78 -5.02
C LYS A 46 -8.15 -18.01 -4.99
N ASP A 47 -7.19 -18.11 -5.92
CA ASP A 47 -6.26 -19.24 -5.97
C ASP A 47 -5.35 -19.32 -4.75
N GLN A 48 -4.90 -18.17 -4.22
CA GLN A 48 -4.15 -18.11 -2.97
C GLN A 48 -5.00 -18.59 -1.79
N LEU A 49 -6.26 -18.19 -1.71
CA LEU A 49 -7.16 -18.56 -0.62
C LEU A 49 -7.61 -20.04 -0.67
N LYS A 50 -7.69 -20.67 -1.83
CA LYS A 50 -8.13 -22.08 -1.99
C LYS A 50 -7.35 -23.09 -1.15
N ASN A 51 -6.07 -22.80 -0.90
CA ASN A 51 -5.19 -23.69 -0.14
C ASN A 51 -5.06 -23.32 1.35
N LEU A 52 -5.71 -22.24 1.78
CA LEU A 52 -5.76 -21.87 3.20
C LEU A 52 -6.99 -22.54 3.83
N GLY A 53 -6.75 -23.53 4.69
CA GLY A 53 -7.79 -24.09 5.55
C GLY A 53 -8.18 -23.11 6.65
N SER A 54 -9.46 -23.07 7.02
CA SER A 54 -9.92 -22.31 8.18
C SER A 54 -9.25 -22.80 9.45
N ASN A 55 -8.97 -21.87 10.38
CA ASN A 55 -8.43 -22.20 11.69
C ASN A 55 -9.45 -23.07 12.47
N PRO A 56 -9.01 -24.02 13.31
CA PRO A 56 -9.94 -24.80 14.13
C PRO A 56 -10.72 -23.88 15.06
N GLY A 57 -12.00 -24.21 15.27
CA GLY A 57 -12.89 -23.47 16.16
C GLY A 57 -12.41 -23.50 17.62
N GLY A 58 -12.51 -22.36 18.29
CA GLY A 58 -12.10 -22.15 19.67
C GLY A 58 -13.26 -22.18 20.68
N PRO A 59 -12.95 -21.95 21.97
CA PRO A 59 -13.97 -21.87 23.03
C PRO A 59 -15.02 -20.77 22.80
N LEU A 60 -14.63 -19.68 22.12
CA LEU A 60 -15.52 -18.57 21.80
C LEU A 60 -16.59 -18.95 20.75
N ASP A 61 -16.25 -19.83 19.80
CA ASP A 61 -17.20 -20.28 18.78
C ASP A 61 -18.33 -21.10 19.42
N LYS A 62 -18.00 -21.96 20.39
CA LYS A 62 -18.99 -22.71 21.18
C LYS A 62 -19.90 -21.78 21.98
N ALA A 63 -19.33 -20.78 22.63
CA ALA A 63 -20.10 -19.81 23.41
C ALA A 63 -21.00 -18.93 22.51
N ALA A 64 -20.55 -18.60 21.30
CA ALA A 64 -21.35 -17.88 20.33
C ALA A 64 -22.52 -18.74 19.83
N GLU A 65 -22.27 -20.00 19.49
CA GLU A 65 -23.31 -20.95 19.09
C GLU A 65 -24.36 -21.16 20.19
N GLU A 66 -23.96 -21.34 21.44
CA GLU A 66 -24.91 -21.52 22.55
C GLU A 66 -25.83 -20.32 22.73
N LYS A 67 -25.30 -19.10 22.55
CA LYS A 67 -26.08 -17.87 22.70
C LYS A 67 -27.01 -17.59 21.51
N THR A 68 -26.61 -17.96 20.31
CA THR A 68 -27.43 -17.75 19.09
C THR A 68 -28.42 -18.88 18.83
N LYS A 69 -28.20 -20.07 19.37
CA LYS A 69 -29.15 -21.21 19.28
C LYS A 69 -30.47 -20.98 20.04
N HIS A 70 -30.57 -19.97 20.89
CA HIS A 70 -31.74 -19.69 21.73
C HIS A 70 -32.35 -18.30 21.49
N SER A 71 -31.92 -17.61 20.42
CA SER A 71 -32.57 -16.38 19.90
C SER A 71 -33.53 -16.70 18.77
#